data_AF-A0A3N1APK8-F1
#
_entry.id   AF-A0A3N1APK8-F1
#
_cell.length_a   1.000
_cell.length_b   1.000
_cell.length_c   1.000
_cell.angle_alpha   90.00
_cell.angle_beta   90.00
_cell.angle_gamma   90.00
#
_symmetry.space_group_name_H-M   'P 1'
#
loop_
_entity.id
_entity.type
_entity.pdbx_description
1 polymer ?
#
loop_
_entity_poly.entity_id
_entity_poly.type
_entity_poly.pdbx_seq_one_letter_code
_entity_poly.pdbx_strand_id
1 'polypeptide(L)'
;MRLSFKKIAVGLMAVVALTFALPASPAMAINQVSCGSRTDFLKLSIDQGGGFGTPRCYANPGAVAVNLPGVVGFSTGNNKATVNYERGGRYYTITLNKWKGASFGTAVRVYELRIW
;
A
#
# COMPACT_ATOMS: atom_id res chain seq x y z
N MET A 1 66.24 11.98 -29.11
CA MET A 1 65.61 10.67 -28.85
C MET A 1 64.13 10.91 -28.56
N ARG A 2 63.25 10.35 -29.38
CA ARG A 2 61.79 10.38 -29.19
C ARG A 2 61.42 9.61 -27.92
N LEU A 3 60.40 10.07 -27.18
CA LEU A 3 59.28 9.23 -26.72
C LEU A 3 58.19 10.09 -26.06
N SER A 4 57.06 10.11 -26.74
CA SER A 4 55.76 10.62 -26.32
C SER A 4 55.15 9.70 -25.27
N PHE A 5 54.60 10.27 -24.19
CA PHE A 5 53.70 9.54 -23.29
C PHE A 5 52.50 10.42 -22.95
N LYS A 6 51.49 10.40 -23.82
CA LYS A 6 50.12 10.82 -23.48
C LYS A 6 49.59 9.87 -22.41
N LYS A 7 49.47 10.35 -21.18
CA LYS A 7 48.77 9.64 -20.10
C LYS A 7 47.30 10.03 -20.14
N ILE A 8 46.48 9.23 -20.82
CA ILE A 8 45.02 9.29 -20.70
C ILE A 8 44.67 8.48 -19.46
N ALA A 9 44.41 9.15 -18.34
CA ALA A 9 43.86 8.51 -17.16
C ALA A 9 42.33 8.46 -17.33
N VAL A 10 41.81 7.32 -17.77
CA VAL A 10 40.37 7.03 -17.75
C VAL A 10 40.00 6.65 -16.32
N GLY A 11 39.31 7.54 -15.60
CA GLY A 11 38.73 7.24 -14.30
C GLY A 11 37.48 6.38 -14.48
N LEU A 12 37.53 5.12 -14.05
CA LEU A 12 36.33 4.29 -13.91
C LEU A 12 35.55 4.77 -12.68
N MET A 13 34.40 5.40 -12.89
CA MET A 13 33.40 5.61 -11.84
C MET A 13 32.63 4.31 -11.62
N ALA A 14 32.81 3.68 -10.46
CA ALA A 14 32.00 2.54 -10.05
C ALA A 14 30.64 3.05 -9.54
N VAL A 15 29.58 2.84 -10.33
CA VAL A 15 28.20 3.08 -9.90
C VAL A 15 27.71 1.81 -9.19
N VAL A 16 27.66 1.84 -7.85
CA VAL A 16 27.02 0.76 -7.08
C VAL A 16 25.52 0.96 -7.12
N ALA A 17 24.86 0.34 -8.08
CA ALA A 17 23.41 0.23 -8.09
C ALA A 17 22.99 -0.74 -6.97
N LEU A 18 22.56 -0.20 -5.83
CA LEU A 18 21.87 -0.97 -4.80
C LEU A 18 20.48 -1.33 -5.33
N THR A 19 20.39 -2.40 -6.12
CA THR A 19 19.11 -3.05 -6.39
C THR A 19 18.66 -3.73 -5.11
N PHE A 20 17.81 -3.06 -4.34
CA PHE A 20 17.07 -3.70 -3.25
C PHE A 20 16.24 -4.83 -3.86
N ALA A 21 16.75 -6.07 -3.78
CA ALA A 21 15.98 -7.27 -4.02
C ALA A 21 14.98 -7.42 -2.86
N LEU A 22 13.91 -6.64 -2.91
CA LEU A 22 12.72 -6.94 -2.10
C LEU A 22 12.23 -8.31 -2.58
N PRO A 23 11.98 -9.28 -1.68
CA PRO A 23 11.29 -10.49 -2.07
C PRO A 23 9.91 -10.08 -2.59
N ALA A 24 9.76 -10.07 -3.91
CA ALA A 24 8.47 -10.02 -4.57
C ALA A 24 7.85 -11.42 -4.43
N SER A 25 7.47 -11.77 -3.21
CA SER A 25 6.52 -12.87 -3.00
C SER A 25 5.31 -12.55 -3.87
N PRO A 26 4.76 -13.50 -4.65
CA PRO A 26 3.52 -13.26 -5.35
C PRO A 26 2.48 -12.87 -4.30
N ALA A 27 2.07 -11.60 -4.30
CA ALA A 27 0.98 -11.17 -3.45
C ALA A 27 -0.26 -11.90 -3.98
N MET A 28 -0.69 -12.94 -3.27
CA MET A 28 -2.02 -13.51 -3.49
C MET A 28 -3.01 -12.35 -3.41
N ALA A 29 -3.87 -12.17 -4.40
CA ALA A 29 -4.84 -11.09 -4.36
C ALA A 29 -5.82 -11.36 -3.21
N ILE A 30 -5.97 -10.42 -2.27
CA ILE A 30 -7.03 -10.54 -1.25
C ILE A 30 -8.40 -10.54 -1.95
N ASN A 31 -9.34 -11.31 -1.43
CA ASN A 31 -10.67 -11.44 -2.03
C ASN A 31 -11.56 -10.29 -1.57
N GLN A 32 -12.14 -9.55 -2.51
CA GLN A 32 -13.25 -8.67 -2.18
C GLN A 32 -14.51 -9.52 -1.94
N VAL A 33 -15.16 -9.32 -0.80
CA VAL A 33 -16.34 -10.07 -0.36
C VAL A 33 -17.47 -9.12 0.03
N SER A 34 -18.70 -9.64 0.06
CA SER A 34 -19.82 -8.90 0.67
C SER A 34 -19.57 -8.76 2.17
N CYS A 35 -19.78 -7.56 2.71
CA CYS A 35 -19.61 -7.32 4.14
C CYS A 35 -20.65 -8.08 4.98
N GLY A 36 -21.90 -8.14 4.50
CA GLY A 36 -23.02 -8.69 5.28
C GLY A 36 -23.07 -8.14 6.71
N SER A 37 -23.33 -9.03 7.68
CA SER A 37 -23.26 -8.78 9.12
C SER A 37 -21.90 -9.15 9.75
N ARG A 38 -20.90 -9.49 8.93
CA ARG A 38 -19.60 -9.98 9.40
C ARG A 38 -18.73 -8.83 9.90
N THR A 39 -18.03 -9.05 11.01
CA THR A 39 -17.15 -8.06 11.66
C THR A 39 -15.67 -8.47 11.62
N ASP A 40 -15.38 -9.66 11.10
CA ASP A 40 -14.04 -10.25 11.07
C ASP A 40 -13.26 -9.92 9.78
N PHE A 41 -13.87 -9.28 8.79
CA PHE A 41 -13.20 -8.85 7.57
C PHE A 41 -12.48 -7.51 7.71
N LEU A 42 -11.49 -7.29 6.84
CA LEU A 42 -10.98 -5.94 6.61
C LEU A 42 -12.07 -5.15 5.89
N LYS A 43 -12.61 -4.11 6.55
CA LYS A 43 -13.71 -3.29 6.05
C LYS A 43 -13.25 -1.85 5.88
N LEU A 44 -13.37 -1.33 4.67
CA LEU A 44 -13.22 0.10 4.37
C LEU A 44 -14.57 0.79 4.46
N SER A 45 -14.62 1.89 5.22
CA SER A 45 -15.77 2.79 5.29
C SER A 45 -15.63 3.86 4.23
N ILE A 46 -16.63 4.00 3.36
CA ILE A 46 -16.63 4.96 2.25
C ILE A 46 -17.69 6.01 2.49
N ASP A 47 -17.37 7.28 2.24
CA ASP A 47 -18.28 8.41 2.16
C ASP A 47 -18.19 9.01 0.74
N GLN A 48 -19.35 9.27 0.11
CA GLN A 48 -19.41 9.82 -1.25
C GLN A 48 -20.02 11.23 -1.31
N GLY A 49 -19.86 12.04 -0.26
CA GLY A 49 -20.25 13.46 -0.29
C GLY A 49 -21.76 13.71 -0.04
N GLY A 50 -22.41 12.80 0.69
CA GLY A 50 -23.83 12.92 1.08
C GLY A 50 -24.31 11.86 2.07
N GLY A 51 -23.39 11.08 2.65
CA GLY A 51 -23.67 9.96 3.55
C GLY A 51 -22.72 8.77 3.34
N PHE A 52 -22.81 7.79 4.25
CA PHE A 52 -22.03 6.55 4.17
C PHE A 52 -22.37 5.78 2.89
N GLY A 53 -21.41 5.70 1.98
CA GLY A 53 -21.46 4.84 0.81
C GLY A 53 -21.32 3.37 1.19
N THR A 54 -21.46 2.47 0.20
CA THR A 54 -21.35 1.03 0.42
C THR A 54 -19.93 0.67 0.89
N PRO A 55 -19.77 0.06 2.07
CA PRO A 55 -18.45 -0.34 2.56
C PRO A 55 -17.85 -1.44 1.70
N ARG A 56 -16.51 -1.54 1.67
CA ARG A 56 -15.79 -2.57 0.93
C ARG A 56 -15.12 -3.52 1.90
N CYS A 57 -15.45 -4.81 1.81
CA CYS A 57 -14.87 -5.84 2.66
C CYS A 57 -13.91 -6.74 1.89
N TYR A 58 -12.83 -7.13 2.56
CA TYR A 58 -11.79 -7.98 2.02
C TYR A 58 -11.44 -9.10 3.01
N ALA A 59 -11.13 -10.27 2.45
CA ALA A 59 -10.78 -11.47 3.18
C ALA A 59 -9.57 -12.17 2.55
N ASN A 60 -9.02 -13.14 3.31
CA ASN A 60 -7.85 -13.95 2.99
C ASN A 60 -6.52 -13.17 2.98
N PRO A 61 -5.39 -13.82 3.34
CA PRO A 61 -4.08 -13.20 3.33
C PRO A 61 -3.63 -12.91 1.91
N GLY A 62 -2.88 -11.81 1.74
CA GLY A 62 -2.52 -11.33 0.42
C GLY A 62 -2.38 -9.82 0.34
N ALA A 63 -2.21 -9.30 -0.88
CA ALA A 63 -2.27 -7.87 -1.17
C ALA A 63 -3.00 -7.62 -2.49
N VAL A 64 -3.70 -6.49 -2.59
CA VAL A 64 -4.35 -6.05 -3.82
C VAL A 64 -4.16 -4.55 -4.01
N ALA A 65 -3.78 -4.16 -5.23
CA ALA A 65 -3.81 -2.77 -5.66
C ALA A 65 -5.25 -2.35 -5.94
N VAL A 66 -5.63 -1.18 -5.44
CA VAL A 66 -6.96 -0.60 -5.60
C VAL A 66 -6.85 0.85 -6.03
N ASN A 67 -7.97 1.45 -6.42
CA ASN A 67 -8.06 2.90 -6.63
C ASN A 67 -9.41 3.37 -6.06
N LEU A 68 -9.49 3.44 -4.73
CA LEU A 68 -10.73 3.69 -4.01
C LEU A 68 -10.75 5.10 -3.42
N PRO A 69 -11.47 6.05 -4.04
CA PRO A 69 -11.71 7.35 -3.43
C PRO A 69 -12.76 7.27 -2.32
N GLY A 70 -12.85 8.33 -1.51
CA GLY A 70 -13.92 8.49 -0.54
C GLY A 70 -13.75 7.66 0.72
N VAL A 71 -12.62 7.02 0.94
CA VAL A 71 -12.44 6.18 2.14
C VAL A 71 -12.22 7.08 3.35
N VAL A 72 -13.05 6.96 4.37
CA VAL A 72 -12.98 7.79 5.60
C VAL A 72 -12.35 7.06 6.78
N GLY A 73 -12.25 5.73 6.69
CA GLY A 73 -11.61 4.90 7.69
C GLY A 73 -11.70 3.43 7.34
N PHE A 74 -11.17 2.60 8.23
CA PHE A 74 -11.23 1.15 8.09
C PHE A 74 -11.22 0.43 9.44
N SER A 75 -11.74 -0.79 9.45
CA SER A 75 -11.60 -1.75 10.55
C SER A 75 -10.96 -3.03 10.05
N THR A 76 -10.09 -3.63 10.85
CA THR A 76 -9.29 -4.80 10.46
C THR A 76 -9.98 -6.14 10.70
N GLY A 77 -10.99 -6.18 11.56
CA GLY A 77 -11.63 -7.44 11.95
C GLY A 77 -10.61 -8.44 12.52
N ASN A 78 -10.69 -9.72 12.15
CA ASN A 78 -9.75 -10.75 12.61
C ASN A 78 -8.44 -10.79 11.79
N ASN A 79 -8.07 -9.70 11.12
CA ASN A 79 -6.90 -9.63 10.25
C ASN A 79 -5.86 -8.65 10.81
N LYS A 80 -4.57 -8.95 10.64
CA LYS A 80 -3.56 -7.89 10.67
C LYS A 80 -3.53 -7.29 9.27
N ALA A 81 -3.66 -5.97 9.14
CA ALA A 81 -3.81 -5.35 7.82
C ALA A 81 -2.99 -4.08 7.67
N THR A 82 -2.52 -3.85 6.45
CA THR A 82 -1.84 -2.63 6.01
C THR A 82 -2.68 -1.94 4.95
N VAL A 83 -2.87 -0.63 5.09
CA VAL A 83 -3.60 0.23 4.14
C VAL A 83 -2.66 1.34 3.68
N ASN A 84 -2.44 1.41 2.37
CA ASN A 84 -1.68 2.49 1.73
C ASN A 84 -2.65 3.46 1.06
N TYR A 85 -2.55 4.74 1.41
CA TYR A 85 -3.49 5.77 0.96
C TYR A 85 -2.79 7.09 0.68
N GLU A 86 -3.46 7.94 -0.10
CA GLU A 86 -3.04 9.29 -0.42
C GLU A 86 -3.98 10.31 0.20
N ARG A 87 -3.39 11.36 0.78
CA ARG A 87 -4.11 12.52 1.32
C ARG A 87 -3.37 13.79 0.96
N GLY A 88 -3.98 14.62 0.11
CA GLY A 88 -3.44 15.93 -0.29
C GLY A 88 -2.14 15.81 -1.09
N GLY A 89 -2.06 14.80 -1.98
CA GLY A 89 -0.89 14.53 -2.83
C GLY A 89 0.26 13.80 -2.14
N ARG A 90 0.09 13.38 -0.89
CA ARG A 90 1.11 12.65 -0.12
C ARG A 90 0.64 11.23 0.18
N TYR A 91 1.55 10.27 0.05
CA TYR A 91 1.30 8.86 0.36
C TYR A 91 1.61 8.54 1.83
N TYR A 92 0.76 7.71 2.42
CA TYR A 92 0.84 7.27 3.81
C TYR A 92 0.55 5.76 3.88
N THR A 93 1.09 5.13 4.93
CA THR A 93 0.88 3.72 5.23
C THR A 93 0.49 3.57 6.69
N ILE A 94 -0.59 2.83 6.95
CA ILE A 94 -0.98 2.44 8.31
C ILE A 94 -1.06 0.92 8.35
N THR A 95 -0.40 0.31 9.34
CA THR A 95 -0.57 -1.12 9.66
C THR A 95 -1.18 -1.25 11.04
N LEU A 96 -2.27 -2.00 11.14
CA LEU A 96 -2.93 -2.28 12.41
C LEU A 96 -2.99 -3.79 12.67
N ASN A 97 -2.91 -4.14 13.95
CA ASN A 97 -3.20 -5.49 14.41
C ASN A 97 -4.70 -5.79 14.35
N LYS A 98 -5.05 -7.06 14.57
CA LYS A 98 -6.43 -7.55 14.64
C LYS A 98 -7.28 -6.74 15.60
N TRP A 99 -8.55 -6.61 15.27
CA TRP A 99 -9.62 -5.98 16.04
C TRP A 99 -9.35 -4.50 16.35
N LYS A 100 -8.70 -3.82 15.40
CA LYS A 100 -8.45 -2.38 15.43
C LYS A 100 -9.13 -1.67 14.26
N GLY A 101 -9.32 -0.37 14.38
CA GLY A 101 -9.72 0.49 13.28
C GLY A 101 -9.03 1.84 13.36
N ALA A 102 -9.03 2.55 12.24
CA ALA A 102 -8.55 3.91 12.14
C ALA A 102 -9.52 4.75 11.31
N SER A 103 -9.66 6.01 11.73
CA SER A 103 -10.29 7.06 10.93
C SER A 103 -9.20 7.89 10.27
N PHE A 104 -9.43 8.30 9.03
CA PHE A 104 -8.53 9.19 8.31
C PHE A 104 -8.83 10.67 8.60
N GLY A 105 -9.93 10.97 9.30
CA GLY A 105 -10.40 12.32 9.62
C GLY A 105 -10.96 13.10 8.42
N THR A 106 -10.74 12.61 7.21
CA THR A 106 -11.27 13.12 5.95
C THR A 106 -11.34 11.97 4.95
N ALA A 107 -12.04 12.18 3.83
CA ALA A 107 -12.03 11.24 2.72
C ALA A 107 -10.63 11.21 2.08
N VAL A 108 -10.07 10.01 1.95
CA VAL A 108 -8.78 9.74 1.29
C VAL A 108 -8.96 8.80 0.11
N ARG A 109 -7.92 8.66 -0.70
CA ARG A 109 -7.86 7.66 -1.76
C ARG A 109 -6.94 6.52 -1.35
N VAL A 110 -7.46 5.29 -1.31
CA VAL A 110 -6.68 4.08 -0.99
C VAL A 110 -6.16 3.48 -2.28
N TYR A 111 -4.89 3.06 -2.25
CA TYR A 111 -4.16 2.50 -3.40
C TYR A 111 -3.73 1.05 -3.23
N GLU A 112 -3.55 0.59 -2.00
CA GLU A 112 -3.22 -0.81 -1.74
C GLU A 112 -3.75 -1.26 -0.38
N LEU A 113 -4.18 -2.51 -0.34
CA LEU A 113 -4.56 -3.22 0.87
C LEU A 113 -3.73 -4.48 0.99
N ARG A 114 -3.28 -4.81 2.20
CA ARG A 114 -2.62 -6.07 2.52
C ARG A 114 -3.22 -6.68 3.78
N ILE A 115 -3.47 -7.98 3.75
CA ILE A 115 -3.82 -8.82 4.89
C ILE A 115 -2.68 -9.81 5.13
N TRP A 116 -2.21 -9.88 6.38
CA TRP A 116 -1.09 -10.75 6.80
C TRP A 116 -1.60 -12.04 7.44
#